data_AF-A0A7C3BZD8-F1
#
_entry.id   AF-A0A7C3BZD8-F1
#
_cell.length_a   1.000
_cell.length_b   1.000
_cell.length_c   1.000
_cell.angle_alpha   90.00
_cell.angle_beta   90.00
_cell.angle_gamma   90.00
#
_symmetry.space_group_name_H-M   'P 1'
#
loop_
_entity.id
_entity.type
_entity.pdbx_description
1 polymer ?
#
loop_
_entity_poly.entity_id
_entity_poly.type
_entity_poly.pdbx_seq_one_letter_code
_entity_poly.pdbx_strand_id
1 'polypeptide(L)'
;MIELFADYRTQIVFLHVISAVIWVGGMVAMRFAAHQSFLQIESPAHRLTRISQALKRLFTIVTPFVIILIITAVIMSVGLGFRVAAVDANGTVIDEYAMQIYNLVHVKEVIWMVMATNLFAMILRRSKAQKLLDKGDMAGAKKALELIGKYMVPVNIVLGIIAIYLGVTLRNAY
;
A
#
# COMPACT_ATOMS: atom_id res chain seq x y z
N MET A 1 5.59 23.22 -6.20
CA MET A 1 5.26 21.81 -6.55
C MET A 1 5.23 21.59 -8.05
N ILE A 2 4.66 22.49 -8.85
CA ILE A 2 4.65 22.38 -10.32
C ILE A 2 6.08 22.37 -10.89
N GLU A 3 6.91 23.37 -10.55
CA GLU A 3 8.32 23.43 -10.98
C GLU A 3 9.12 22.20 -10.52
N LEU A 4 9.01 21.82 -9.24
CA LEU A 4 9.62 20.60 -8.70
C LEU A 4 9.25 19.34 -9.51
N PHE A 5 7.97 19.21 -9.90
CA PHE A 5 7.54 18.06 -10.71
C PHE A 5 8.07 18.15 -12.14
N ALA A 6 8.13 19.34 -12.74
CA ALA A 6 8.67 19.53 -14.08
C ALA A 6 10.16 19.16 -14.14
N ASP A 7 10.96 19.62 -13.18
CA ASP A 7 12.41 19.43 -13.14
C ASP A 7 12.81 17.98 -12.82
N TYR A 8 12.00 17.28 -12.02
CA TYR A 8 12.30 15.92 -11.54
C TYR A 8 11.24 14.88 -11.94
N ARG A 9 10.53 15.11 -13.05
CA ARG A 9 9.40 14.28 -13.49
C ARG A 9 9.73 12.79 -13.49
N THR A 10 10.84 12.43 -14.13
CA THR A 10 11.27 11.04 -14.29
C THR A 10 11.56 10.38 -12.93
N GLN A 11 12.27 11.09 -12.05
CA GLN A 11 12.67 10.60 -10.73
C GLN A 11 11.44 10.42 -9.83
N ILE A 12 10.51 11.39 -9.83
CA ILE A 12 9.29 11.33 -9.02
C ILE A 12 8.40 10.17 -9.47
N VAL A 13 8.18 10.01 -10.78
CA VAL A 13 7.38 8.91 -11.32
C VAL A 13 8.07 7.57 -11.03
N PHE A 14 9.38 7.47 -11.21
CA PHE A 14 10.14 6.26 -10.89
C PHE A 14 9.99 5.88 -9.41
N LEU A 15 10.20 6.83 -8.49
CA LEU A 15 10.04 6.62 -7.05
C LEU A 15 8.62 6.19 -6.68
N HIS A 16 7.61 6.76 -7.33
CA HIS A 16 6.21 6.39 -7.13
C HIS A 16 5.97 4.92 -7.53
N VAL A 17 6.39 4.54 -8.74
CA VAL A 17 6.17 3.20 -9.30
C VAL A 17 6.94 2.14 -8.51
N ILE A 18 8.23 2.36 -8.22
CA ILE A 18 9.02 1.38 -7.48
C ILE A 18 8.48 1.18 -6.06
N SER A 19 7.94 2.24 -5.43
CA SER A 19 7.30 2.15 -4.12
C SER A 19 6.06 1.25 -4.15
N ALA A 20 5.23 1.37 -5.19
CA ALA A 20 4.06 0.51 -5.37
C ALA A 20 4.47 -0.95 -5.61
N VAL A 21 5.51 -1.18 -6.43
CA VAL A 21 6.07 -2.51 -6.71
C VAL A 21 6.57 -3.18 -5.43
N ILE A 22 7.37 -2.47 -4.61
CA ILE A 22 7.92 -3.03 -3.38
C ILE A 22 6.82 -3.33 -2.37
N TRP A 23 5.82 -2.44 -2.25
CA TRP A 23 4.75 -2.63 -1.29
C TRP A 23 3.82 -3.79 -1.68
N VAL A 24 3.20 -3.73 -2.87
CA VAL A 24 2.26 -4.77 -3.33
C VAL A 24 2.99 -6.08 -3.60
N GLY A 25 4.14 -6.02 -4.29
CA GLY A 25 4.97 -7.20 -4.56
C GLY A 25 5.48 -7.87 -3.29
N GLY A 26 5.90 -7.10 -2.28
CA GLY A 26 6.31 -7.64 -0.98
C GLY A 26 5.18 -8.38 -0.25
N MET A 27 3.95 -7.87 -0.32
CA MET A 27 2.78 -8.54 0.25
C MET A 27 2.42 -9.83 -0.51
N VAL A 28 2.49 -9.81 -1.85
CA VAL A 28 2.29 -11.00 -2.70
C VAL A 28 3.34 -12.07 -2.36
N ALA A 29 4.62 -11.70 -2.29
CA ALA A 29 5.70 -12.63 -1.94
C ALA A 29 5.50 -13.23 -0.54
N MET A 30 5.08 -12.42 0.44
CA MET A 30 4.77 -12.91 1.79
C MET A 30 3.61 -13.92 1.78
N ARG A 31 2.55 -13.62 1.01
CA ARG A 31 1.33 -14.43 0.98
C ARG A 31 1.52 -15.76 0.25
N PHE A 32 2.20 -15.74 -0.89
CA PHE A 32 2.24 -16.91 -1.78
C PHE A 32 3.55 -17.69 -1.71
N ALA A 33 4.67 -17.05 -1.38
CA ALA A 33 5.94 -17.75 -1.21
C ALA A 33 6.22 -18.02 0.28
N ALA A 34 6.43 -16.96 1.07
CA ALA A 34 6.90 -17.12 2.45
C ALA A 34 5.91 -17.90 3.32
N HIS A 35 4.61 -17.67 3.16
CA HIS A 35 3.58 -18.40 3.90
C HIS A 35 3.67 -19.92 3.68
N GLN A 36 3.88 -20.36 2.43
CA GLN A 36 4.02 -21.78 2.09
C GLN A 36 5.27 -22.38 2.75
N SER A 37 6.37 -21.63 2.78
CA SER A 37 7.58 -22.05 3.50
C SER A 37 7.34 -22.22 5.01
N PHE A 38 6.53 -21.35 5.63
CA PHE A 38 6.22 -21.49 7.07
C PHE A 38 5.36 -22.72 7.36
N LEU A 39 4.56 -23.21 6.42
CA LEU A 39 3.74 -24.40 6.63
C LEU A 39 4.56 -25.67 6.86
N GLN A 40 5.82 -25.68 6.43
CA GLN A 40 6.75 -26.80 6.60
C GLN A 40 7.40 -26.85 8.00
N ILE A 41 7.22 -25.83 8.85
CA ILE A 41 7.83 -25.80 10.20
C ILE A 41 7.00 -26.66 11.15
N GLU A 42 7.47 -27.87 11.49
CA GLU A 42 6.73 -28.83 12.32
C GLU A 42 6.18 -28.22 13.63
N SER A 43 7.04 -27.56 14.42
CA SER A 43 6.64 -26.95 15.69
C SER A 43 5.70 -25.74 15.49
N PRO A 44 4.46 -25.78 16.01
CA PRO A 44 3.51 -24.67 15.87
C PRO A 44 3.99 -23.37 16.54
N ALA A 45 4.66 -23.47 17.68
CA ALA A 45 5.18 -22.30 18.42
C ALA A 45 6.31 -21.60 17.64
N HIS A 46 7.25 -22.38 17.10
CA HIS A 46 8.30 -21.83 16.24
C HIS A 46 7.72 -21.23 14.95
N ARG A 47 6.72 -21.88 14.36
CA ARG A 47 6.02 -21.38 13.16
C ARG A 47 5.41 -20.00 13.38
N LEU A 48 4.65 -19.80 14.47
CA LEU A 48 4.04 -18.50 14.80
C LEU A 48 5.09 -17.42 15.02
N THR A 49 6.19 -17.75 15.70
CA THR A 49 7.30 -16.83 15.91
C THR A 49 7.95 -16.41 14.59
N ARG A 50 8.18 -17.35 13.67
CA ARG A 50 8.73 -17.05 12.33
C ARG A 50 7.78 -16.18 11.51
N ILE A 51 6.48 -16.48 11.51
CA ILE A 51 5.47 -15.64 10.85
C ILE A 51 5.50 -14.21 11.39
N SER A 52 5.48 -14.05 12.72
CA SER A 52 5.54 -12.74 13.37
C SER A 52 6.82 -11.98 12.99
N GLN A 53 7.98 -12.64 12.98
CA GLN A 53 9.26 -12.02 12.60
C GLN A 53 9.28 -11.61 11.13
N ALA A 54 8.79 -12.46 10.23
CA ALA A 54 8.74 -12.18 8.81
C ALA A 54 7.82 -10.98 8.49
N LEU A 55 6.65 -10.91 9.14
CA LEU A 55 5.75 -9.76 9.05
C LEU A 55 6.41 -8.48 9.56
N LYS A 56 7.18 -8.52 10.66
CA LYS A 56 7.93 -7.35 11.14
C LYS A 56 8.86 -6.83 10.06
N ARG A 57 9.68 -7.71 9.48
CA ARG A 57 10.67 -7.36 8.45
C ARG A 57 9.97 -6.77 7.22
N LEU A 58 8.89 -7.41 6.76
CA LEU A 58 8.09 -6.89 5.66
C LEU A 58 7.58 -5.48 5.97
N PHE A 59 6.93 -5.28 7.12
CA PHE A 59 6.37 -3.97 7.49
C PHE A 59 7.45 -2.90 7.63
N THR A 60 8.60 -3.23 8.21
CA THR A 60 9.75 -2.32 8.28
C THR A 60 10.26 -1.92 6.90
N ILE A 61 10.31 -2.86 5.95
CA ILE A 61 10.74 -2.57 4.57
C ILE A 61 9.70 -1.72 3.83
N VAL A 62 8.42 -2.09 3.88
CA VAL A 62 7.41 -1.41 3.05
C VAL A 62 7.01 -0.03 3.58
N THR A 63 7.09 0.21 4.90
CA THR A 63 6.69 1.50 5.50
C THR A 63 7.35 2.73 4.86
N PRO A 64 8.69 2.79 4.68
CA PRO A 64 9.31 3.94 3.99
C PRO A 64 8.80 4.09 2.55
N PHE A 65 8.56 3.01 1.82
CA PHE A 65 7.99 3.07 0.47
C PHE A 65 6.54 3.55 0.45
N VAL A 66 5.72 3.23 1.46
CA VAL A 66 4.38 3.81 1.60
C VAL A 66 4.45 5.33 1.75
N ILE A 67 5.39 5.82 2.58
CA ILE A 67 5.59 7.25 2.78
C ILE A 67 6.03 7.93 1.47
N ILE A 68 7.00 7.34 0.77
CA ILE A 68 7.46 7.85 -0.54
C ILE A 68 6.30 7.85 -1.55
N LEU A 69 5.50 6.79 -1.59
CA LEU A 69 4.36 6.67 -2.49
C LEU A 69 3.33 7.79 -2.24
N ILE A 70 3.00 8.08 -0.98
CA ILE A 70 2.06 9.15 -0.62
C ILE A 70 2.62 10.53 -1.01
N ILE A 71 3.88 10.81 -0.67
CA ILE A 71 4.52 12.09 -1.00
C ILE A 71 4.55 12.30 -2.51
N THR A 72 5.00 11.30 -3.26
CA THR A 72 5.05 11.37 -4.72
C THR A 72 3.66 11.46 -5.35
N ALA A 73 2.63 10.80 -4.78
CA ALA A 73 1.25 10.94 -5.24
C ALA A 73 0.77 12.38 -5.14
N VAL A 74 0.98 13.05 -4.01
CA VAL A 74 0.60 14.46 -3.81
C VAL A 74 1.34 15.38 -4.79
N ILE A 75 2.64 15.19 -4.96
CA ILE A 75 3.44 15.99 -5.91
C ILE A 75 2.92 15.81 -7.34
N MET A 76 2.64 14.58 -7.77
CA MET A 76 2.12 14.29 -9.10
C MET A 76 0.70 14.82 -9.32
N SER A 77 -0.18 14.68 -8.32
CA SER A 77 -1.58 15.14 -8.38
C SER A 77 -1.66 16.65 -8.62
N VAL A 78 -0.79 17.42 -7.95
CA VAL A 78 -0.68 18.88 -8.15
C VAL A 78 0.14 19.22 -9.39
N GLY A 79 1.27 18.55 -9.62
CA GLY A 79 2.20 18.85 -10.71
C GLY A 79 1.64 18.60 -12.11
N LEU A 80 0.72 17.64 -12.24
CA LEU A 80 0.01 17.35 -13.51
C LEU A 80 -1.21 18.25 -13.73
N GLY A 81 -1.63 19.05 -12.74
CA GLY A 81 -2.68 20.05 -12.93
C GLY A 81 -4.10 19.50 -13.14
N PHE A 82 -4.39 18.26 -12.73
CA PHE A 82 -5.70 17.61 -12.97
C PHE A 82 -6.90 18.46 -12.51
N ARG A 83 -6.78 19.15 -11.36
CA ARG A 83 -7.84 20.03 -10.85
C ARG A 83 -8.09 21.22 -11.79
N VAL A 84 -7.02 21.87 -12.26
CA VAL A 84 -7.10 23.07 -13.11
C VAL A 84 -7.67 22.72 -14.48
N ALA A 85 -7.43 21.50 -14.97
CA ALA A 85 -8.04 20.99 -16.18
C ALA A 85 -9.54 20.68 -16.03
N ALA A 86 -9.99 20.28 -14.83
CA ALA A 86 -11.36 19.82 -14.58
C ALA A 86 -12.33 20.90 -14.10
N VAL A 87 -11.87 21.82 -13.25
CA VAL A 87 -12.72 22.82 -12.58
C VAL A 87 -12.11 24.22 -12.58
N ASP A 88 -12.97 25.24 -12.62
CA ASP A 88 -12.58 26.64 -12.50
C ASP A 88 -12.23 27.04 -11.03
N ALA A 89 -11.97 28.33 -10.81
CA ALA A 89 -11.70 28.87 -9.47
C ALA A 89 -12.88 28.74 -8.50
N ASN A 90 -14.11 28.74 -9.02
CA ASN A 90 -15.36 28.62 -8.25
C ASN A 90 -15.77 27.15 -8.02
N GLY A 91 -15.07 26.20 -8.64
CA GLY A 91 -15.37 24.77 -8.56
C GLY A 91 -16.39 24.28 -9.60
N THR A 92 -16.74 25.11 -10.59
CA THR A 92 -17.60 24.72 -11.70
C THR A 92 -16.83 23.78 -12.63
N VAL A 93 -17.44 22.67 -13.05
CA VAL A 93 -16.86 21.76 -14.03
C VAL A 93 -16.73 22.48 -15.38
N ILE A 94 -15.52 22.52 -15.92
CA ILE A 94 -15.23 23.15 -17.22
C ILE A 94 -14.96 22.13 -18.32
N ASP A 95 -14.58 20.90 -17.95
CA ASP A 95 -14.36 19.79 -18.88
C ASP A 95 -14.75 18.47 -18.20
N GLU A 96 -15.75 17.78 -18.77
CA GLU A 96 -16.26 16.52 -18.22
C GLU A 96 -15.25 15.38 -18.30
N TYR A 97 -14.46 15.32 -19.38
CA TYR A 97 -13.44 14.29 -19.56
C TYR A 97 -12.29 14.50 -18.56
N ALA A 98 -11.82 15.74 -18.39
CA ALA A 98 -10.83 16.08 -17.37
C ALA A 98 -11.36 15.82 -15.95
N MET A 99 -12.66 16.06 -15.70
CA MET A 99 -13.30 15.73 -14.43
C MET A 99 -13.33 14.21 -14.15
N GLN A 100 -13.55 13.38 -15.17
CA GLN A 100 -13.45 11.93 -15.03
C GLN A 100 -12.02 11.51 -14.64
N ILE A 101 -11.01 12.06 -15.31
CA ILE A 101 -9.60 11.79 -14.97
C ILE A 101 -9.29 12.26 -13.55
N TYR A 102 -9.72 13.46 -13.17
CA TYR A 102 -9.54 14.02 -11.82
C TYR A 102 -10.17 13.12 -10.74
N ASN A 103 -11.38 12.62 -10.99
CA ASN A 103 -12.04 11.67 -10.09
C ASN A 103 -11.29 10.34 -10.00
N LEU A 104 -10.78 9.81 -11.11
CA LEU A 104 -9.99 8.57 -11.11
C LEU A 104 -8.70 8.70 -10.28
N VAL A 105 -8.05 9.87 -10.31
CA VAL A 105 -6.88 10.17 -9.47
C VAL A 105 -7.27 10.08 -7.99
N HIS A 106 -8.36 10.74 -7.58
CA HIS A 106 -8.86 10.70 -6.20
C HIS A 106 -9.28 9.31 -5.74
N VAL A 107 -9.98 8.55 -6.58
CA VAL A 107 -10.37 7.17 -6.26
C VAL A 107 -9.13 6.34 -5.95
N LYS A 108 -8.08 6.45 -6.78
CA LYS A 108 -6.81 5.76 -6.55
C LYS A 108 -6.14 6.21 -5.25
N GLU A 109 -6.11 7.51 -4.97
CA GLU A 109 -5.53 8.06 -3.74
C GLU A 109 -6.27 7.55 -2.49
N VAL A 110 -7.61 7.49 -2.53
CA VAL A 110 -8.43 6.92 -1.45
C VAL A 110 -8.09 5.45 -1.22
N ILE A 111 -7.92 4.66 -2.29
CA ILE A 111 -7.52 3.25 -2.16
C ILE A 111 -6.17 3.14 -1.42
N TRP A 112 -5.17 3.97 -1.80
CA TRP A 112 -3.88 3.97 -1.12
C TRP A 112 -3.98 4.36 0.36
N MET A 113 -4.83 5.34 0.69
CA MET A 113 -5.05 5.74 2.08
C MET A 113 -5.70 4.63 2.90
N VAL A 114 -6.72 3.95 2.37
CA VAL A 114 -7.34 2.78 3.00
C VAL A 114 -6.30 1.67 3.22
N MET A 115 -5.46 1.41 2.23
CA MET A 115 -4.39 0.41 2.34
C MET A 115 -3.33 0.78 3.37
N ALA A 116 -2.95 2.06 3.46
CA ALA A 116 -1.99 2.57 4.43
C ALA A 116 -2.53 2.46 5.86
N THR A 117 -3.82 2.80 6.06
CA THR A 117 -4.50 2.60 7.34
C THR A 117 -4.56 1.12 7.71
N ASN A 118 -4.87 0.24 6.76
CA ASN A 118 -4.87 -1.21 7.00
C ASN A 118 -3.45 -1.72 7.35
N LEU A 119 -2.40 -1.22 6.67
CA LEU A 119 -1.00 -1.52 7.03
C LEU A 119 -0.67 -1.10 8.47
N PHE A 120 -1.04 0.12 8.85
CA PHE A 120 -0.85 0.59 10.22
C PHE A 120 -1.56 -0.31 11.24
N ALA A 121 -2.81 -0.69 10.97
CA ALA A 121 -3.54 -1.64 11.80
C ALA A 121 -2.85 -3.02 11.87
N MET A 122 -2.27 -3.52 10.78
CA MET A 122 -1.49 -4.75 10.77
C MET A 122 -0.23 -4.66 11.66
N ILE A 123 0.48 -3.52 11.63
CA ILE A 123 1.67 -3.29 12.47
C ILE A 123 1.31 -3.34 13.95
N LEU A 124 0.21 -2.68 14.36
CA LEU A 124 -0.28 -2.70 15.74
C LEU A 124 -0.69 -4.12 16.16
N ARG A 125 -1.44 -4.83 15.31
CA ARG A 125 -1.88 -6.20 15.58
C ARG A 125 -0.71 -7.18 15.68
N ARG A 126 0.28 -7.07 14.80
CA ARG A 126 1.51 -7.87 14.85
C ARG A 126 2.29 -7.59 16.13
N SER A 127 2.37 -6.33 16.56
CA SER A 127 3.06 -5.96 17.80
C SER A 127 2.34 -6.53 19.03
N LYS A 128 1.01 -6.55 19.03
CA LYS A 128 0.21 -7.25 20.04
C LYS A 128 0.47 -8.76 20.02
N ALA A 129 0.50 -9.38 18.84
CA ALA A 129 0.80 -10.81 18.71
C ALA A 129 2.17 -11.18 19.26
N GLN A 130 3.20 -10.35 19.01
CA GLN A 130 4.52 -10.58 19.59
C GLN A 130 4.49 -10.56 21.12
N LYS A 131 3.82 -9.56 21.73
CA LYS A 131 3.68 -9.49 23.19
C LYS A 131 2.96 -10.71 23.79
N LEU A 132 2.05 -11.34 23.04
CA LEU A 132 1.38 -12.58 23.45
C LEU A 132 2.31 -13.78 23.36
N LEU A 133 3.11 -13.89 22.28
CA LEU A 133 4.15 -14.91 22.14
C LEU A 133 5.17 -14.84 23.27
N ASP A 134 5.63 -13.63 23.62
CA ASP A 134 6.62 -13.42 24.68
C ASP A 134 6.08 -13.82 26.07
N LYS A 135 4.75 -13.83 26.25
CA LYS A 135 4.05 -14.29 27.46
C LYS A 135 3.66 -15.77 27.43
N GLY A 136 3.98 -16.50 26.35
CA GLY A 136 3.58 -17.90 26.16
C GLY A 136 2.13 -18.11 25.71
N ASP A 137 1.36 -17.05 25.43
CA ASP A 137 -0.02 -17.17 24.92
C ASP A 137 -0.02 -17.41 23.41
N MET A 138 0.13 -18.69 23.04
CA MET A 138 0.15 -19.13 21.64
C MET A 138 -1.21 -19.02 20.96
N ALA A 139 -2.30 -19.21 21.69
CA ALA A 139 -3.65 -19.17 21.13
C ALA A 139 -4.05 -17.73 20.75
N GLY A 140 -3.80 -16.78 21.64
CA GLY A 140 -4.03 -15.36 21.38
C GLY A 140 -3.13 -14.83 20.26
N ALA A 141 -1.85 -15.23 20.25
CA ALA A 141 -0.92 -14.87 19.19
C ALA A 141 -1.37 -15.41 17.82
N LYS A 142 -1.79 -16.68 17.75
CA LYS A 142 -2.31 -17.30 16.52
C LYS A 142 -3.50 -16.51 15.99
N LYS A 143 -4.50 -16.23 16.82
CA LYS A 143 -5.70 -15.49 16.41
C LYS A 143 -5.36 -14.10 15.82
N ALA A 144 -4.40 -13.40 16.43
CA ALA A 144 -3.95 -12.09 15.96
C ALA A 144 -3.21 -12.17 14.61
N LEU A 145 -2.30 -13.13 14.45
CA LEU A 145 -1.53 -13.32 13.20
C LEU A 145 -2.39 -13.89 12.06
N GLU A 146 -3.34 -14.76 12.38
CA GLU A 146 -4.25 -15.36 11.40
C GLU A 146 -5.13 -14.30 10.74
N LEU A 147 -5.65 -13.33 11.51
CA LEU A 147 -6.42 -12.23 10.94
C LEU A 147 -5.60 -11.41 9.92
N ILE A 148 -4.32 -11.18 10.20
CA ILE A 148 -3.41 -10.49 9.29
C ILE A 148 -3.26 -11.29 7.98
N GLY A 149 -2.92 -12.57 8.09
CA GLY A 149 -2.62 -13.42 6.93
C GLY A 149 -3.86 -13.81 6.11
N LYS A 150 -5.02 -13.99 6.75
CA LYS A 150 -6.25 -14.46 6.11
C LYS A 150 -7.06 -13.34 5.47
N TYR A 151 -7.03 -12.14 6.02
CA TYR A 151 -7.89 -11.04 5.57
C TYR A 151 -7.10 -9.78 5.24
N MET A 152 -6.31 -9.24 6.17
CA MET A 152 -5.74 -7.89 6.00
C MET A 152 -4.72 -7.83 4.86
N VAL A 153 -3.83 -8.82 4.75
CA VAL A 153 -2.86 -8.91 3.64
C VAL A 153 -3.56 -9.12 2.30
N PRO A 154 -4.47 -10.11 2.12
CA PRO A 154 -5.21 -10.29 0.87
C PRO A 154 -6.00 -9.04 0.42
N VAL A 155 -6.68 -8.36 1.35
CA VAL A 155 -7.41 -7.12 1.03
C VAL A 155 -6.47 -6.05 0.47
N ASN A 156 -5.31 -5.84 1.11
CA ASN A 156 -4.32 -4.89 0.59
C ASN A 156 -3.74 -5.30 -0.77
N ILE A 157 -3.57 -6.60 -1.04
CA ILE A 157 -3.12 -7.07 -2.36
C ILE A 157 -4.15 -6.72 -3.43
N VAL A 158 -5.43 -7.04 -3.19
CA VAL A 158 -6.52 -6.78 -4.15
C VAL A 158 -6.65 -5.27 -4.41
N LEU A 159 -6.72 -4.47 -3.36
CA LEU A 159 -6.78 -3.01 -3.47
C LEU A 159 -5.55 -2.45 -4.20
N GLY A 160 -4.36 -2.97 -3.91
CA GLY A 160 -3.12 -2.54 -4.54
C GLY A 160 -3.08 -2.84 -6.04
N ILE A 161 -3.55 -4.03 -6.46
CA ILE A 161 -3.65 -4.39 -7.87
C ILE A 161 -4.64 -3.47 -8.60
N ILE A 162 -5.81 -3.19 -7.99
CA ILE A 162 -6.79 -2.25 -8.56
C ILE A 162 -6.17 -0.86 -8.70
N ALA A 163 -5.51 -0.34 -7.66
CA ALA A 163 -4.88 0.98 -7.71
C ALA A 163 -3.74 1.07 -8.73
N ILE A 164 -2.96 0.00 -8.91
CA ILE A 164 -1.93 -0.09 -9.96
C ILE A 164 -2.58 -0.06 -11.34
N TYR A 165 -3.65 -0.83 -11.55
CA TYR A 165 -4.38 -0.82 -12.82
C TYR A 165 -4.93 0.58 -13.16
N LEU A 166 -5.54 1.27 -12.19
CA LEU A 166 -5.98 2.66 -12.35
C LEU A 166 -4.81 3.60 -12.65
N GLY A 167 -3.63 3.35 -12.08
CA GLY A 167 -2.40 4.09 -12.41
C GLY A 167 -1.97 3.90 -13.86
N VAL A 168 -2.08 2.69 -14.41
CA VAL A 168 -1.77 2.39 -15.81
C VAL A 168 -2.77 3.06 -16.76
N THR A 169 -4.07 3.03 -16.44
CA THR A 169 -5.09 3.70 -17.27
C THR A 169 -4.88 5.21 -17.31
N LEU A 170 -4.53 5.83 -16.17
CA LEU A 170 -4.21 7.25 -16.09
C LEU A 170 -2.98 7.65 -16.91
N ARG A 171 -1.99 6.75 -17.06
CA ARG A 171 -0.81 7.01 -17.91
C ARG A 171 -1.17 7.11 -19.39
N ASN A 172 -2.15 6.33 -19.84
CA ASN A 172 -2.57 6.30 -21.24
C ASN A 172 -3.62 7.37 -21.58
N ALA A 173 -4.11 8.10 -20.57
CA ALA A 173 -5.02 9.24 -20.74
C ALA A 173 -4.30 10.54 -21.13
N TYR A 174 -2.96 10.50 -21.19
CA TYR A 174 -2.05 11.56 -21.60
C TYR A 174 -1.22 11.16 -22.83
#